data_AF-A0A4T0WFH5-F1
#
_entry.id   AF-A0A4T0WFH5-F1
#
_cell.length_a   1.000
_cell.length_b   1.000
_cell.length_c   1.000
_cell.angle_alpha   90.00
_cell.angle_beta   90.00
_cell.angle_gamma   90.00
#
_symmetry.space_group_name_H-M   'P 1'
#
loop_
_entity.id
_entity.type
_entity.pdbx_description
1 polymer ?
#
loop_
_entity_poly.entity_id
_entity_poly.type
_entity_poly.pdbx_seq_one_letter_code
_entity_poly.pdbx_strand_id
1 'polypeptide(L)'
;MSLSESCAKASSTQRRLKLALEIREFGFDVMPCSYCRSAGRRCKMLAGKSKCSECVRRGRSCDASANAICELDRLLNESDRLEREEESEELILRQRAEALRRAQAEMDESLAKLDRIRKAKRMVFKKGREIPDGGPEDSVVSSSESAVAKEAQAGGAFGVVDWEAVFEDPELADFDFGTPLAVPESVGGS
;
A
#
# COMPACT_ATOMS: atom_id res chain seq x y z
N MET A 1 53.68 52.33 49.16
CA MET A 1 52.26 52.38 49.55
C MET A 1 51.49 51.58 48.54
N SER A 2 51.21 50.32 48.85
CA SER A 2 50.54 49.38 47.95
C SER A 2 49.04 49.49 48.15
N LEU A 3 48.34 50.12 47.20
CA LEU A 3 46.88 50.17 47.19
C LEU A 3 46.36 48.80 46.78
N SER A 4 45.89 48.03 47.76
CA SER A 4 45.10 46.83 47.55
C SER A 4 43.70 47.24 47.11
N GLU A 5 43.45 47.22 45.79
CA GLU A 5 42.10 47.34 45.25
C GLU A 5 41.30 46.09 45.63
N SER A 6 40.51 46.21 46.69
CA SER A 6 39.48 45.22 47.01
C SER A 6 38.43 45.22 45.88
N CYS A 7 38.34 44.09 45.18
CA CYS A 7 37.35 43.86 44.13
C CYS A 7 35.95 43.74 44.75
N ALA A 8 35.29 44.88 44.98
CA ALA A 8 33.91 44.92 45.43
C ALA A 8 33.02 44.24 44.36
N LYS A 9 32.23 43.24 44.79
CA LYS A 9 31.31 42.53 43.89
C LYS A 9 30.31 43.55 43.31
N ALA A 10 30.38 43.78 42.00
CA ALA A 10 29.45 44.67 41.30
C ALA A 10 27.99 44.28 41.59
N SER A 11 27.13 45.29 41.78
CA SER A 11 25.70 45.11 42.07
C SER A 11 25.01 44.35 40.93
N SER A 12 23.95 43.60 41.26
CA SER A 12 23.17 42.84 40.27
C SER A 12 22.68 43.72 39.11
N THR A 13 22.33 44.99 39.40
CA THR A 13 21.93 45.97 38.39
C THR A 13 23.08 46.37 37.48
N GLN A 14 24.28 46.61 38.03
CA GLN A 14 25.46 46.96 37.25
C GLN A 14 25.89 45.82 36.32
N ARG A 15 25.82 44.57 36.80
CA ARG A 15 26.08 43.38 35.97
C ARG A 15 25.10 43.26 34.79
N ARG A 16 23.80 43.47 35.03
CA ARG A 16 22.78 43.44 33.97
C ARG A 16 22.99 44.54 32.93
N LEU A 17 23.32 45.75 33.36
CA LEU A 17 23.60 46.86 32.45
C LEU A 17 24.83 46.59 31.59
N LYS A 18 25.92 46.12 32.21
CA LYS A 18 27.15 45.77 31.48
C LYS A 18 26.89 44.70 30.43
N LEU A 19 26.21 43.61 30.81
CA LEU A 19 25.86 42.55 29.87
C LEU A 19 24.93 43.04 28.75
N ALA A 20 23.96 43.92 29.05
CA ALA A 20 23.08 44.48 28.04
C ALA A 20 23.82 45.35 27.01
N LEU A 21 24.84 46.09 27.45
CA LEU A 21 25.71 46.87 26.56
C LEU A 21 26.56 45.94 25.68
N GLU A 22 27.20 44.93 26.28
CA GLU A 22 27.97 43.92 25.54
C GLU A 22 27.12 43.23 24.46
N ILE A 23 25.89 42.82 24.79
CA ILE A 23 24.97 42.22 23.80
C ILE A 23 24.57 43.24 22.73
N ARG A 24 24.41 44.52 23.07
CA ARG A 24 24.01 45.54 22.09
C ARG A 24 25.12 45.80 21.06
N GLU A 25 26.37 45.76 21.51
CA GLU A 25 27.56 46.04 20.71
C GLU A 25 27.98 44.81 19.89
N PHE A 26 28.15 43.65 20.54
CA PHE A 26 28.69 42.43 19.92
C PHE A 26 27.64 41.36 19.59
N GLY A 27 26.38 41.55 19.97
CA GLY A 27 25.30 40.60 19.68
C GLY A 27 24.83 40.66 18.24
N PHE A 28 24.33 39.52 17.75
CA PHE A 28 23.70 39.38 16.45
C PHE A 28 22.20 39.66 16.53
N ASP A 29 21.64 40.13 15.41
CA ASP A 29 20.21 40.35 15.29
C ASP A 29 19.49 39.00 15.20
N VAL A 30 18.44 38.84 16.01
CA VAL A 30 17.55 37.68 16.01
C VAL A 30 16.13 38.12 15.72
N MET A 31 15.27 37.15 15.39
CA MET A 31 13.83 37.38 15.34
C MET A 31 13.35 38.09 16.63
N PRO A 32 12.61 39.21 16.50
CA PRO A 32 12.27 40.02 17.66
C PRO A 32 11.34 39.28 18.60
N CYS A 33 11.72 39.23 19.88
CA CYS A 33 10.84 38.74 20.95
C CYS A 33 9.58 39.61 21.04
N SER A 34 8.54 39.09 21.70
CA SER A 34 7.24 39.74 21.90
C SER A 34 7.36 41.20 22.35
N TYR A 35 8.28 41.48 23.27
CA TYR A 35 8.55 42.84 23.76
C TYR A 35 9.27 43.74 22.73
N CYS A 36 10.35 43.25 22.13
CA CYS A 36 11.10 44.04 21.15
C CYS A 36 10.23 44.34 19.91
N ARG A 37 9.36 43.40 19.53
CA ARG A 37 8.38 43.56 18.45
C ARG A 37 7.38 44.67 18.77
N SER A 38 6.75 44.65 19.95
CA SER A 38 5.78 45.69 20.34
C SER A 38 6.44 47.05 20.56
N ALA A 39 7.70 47.09 20.99
CA ALA A 39 8.45 48.31 21.20
C ALA A 39 9.11 48.86 19.91
N GLY A 40 9.01 48.16 18.77
CA GLY A 40 9.63 48.56 17.51
C GLY A 40 11.17 48.60 17.55
N ARG A 41 11.81 47.71 18.32
CA ARG A 41 13.27 47.68 18.50
C ARG A 41 13.87 46.41 17.93
N ARG A 42 15.10 46.52 17.41
CA ARG A 42 15.90 45.35 17.02
C ARG A 42 16.25 44.51 18.24
N CYS A 43 16.06 43.20 18.12
CA CYS A 43 16.36 42.24 19.17
C CYS A 43 17.74 41.67 18.92
N LYS A 44 18.71 42.02 19.78
CA LYS A 44 20.08 41.50 19.71
C LYS A 44 20.34 40.49 20.81
N MET A 45 20.98 39.38 20.48
CA MET A 45 21.38 38.32 21.41
C MET A 45 22.86 37.95 21.22
N LEU A 46 23.49 37.48 22.29
CA LEU A 46 24.83 36.91 22.23
C LEU A 46 24.72 35.38 22.15
N ALA A 47 25.65 34.73 21.47
CA ALA A 47 25.66 33.27 21.34
C ALA A 47 25.70 32.60 22.72
N GLY A 48 24.87 31.56 22.91
CA GLY A 48 24.76 30.84 24.18
C GLY A 48 24.07 31.60 25.31
N LYS A 49 23.59 32.84 25.10
CA LYS A 49 22.74 33.55 26.07
C LYS A 49 21.28 33.46 25.64
N SER A 50 20.39 33.20 26.60
CA SER A 50 18.96 33.03 26.37
C SER A 50 18.16 34.34 26.34
N LYS A 51 18.81 35.49 26.53
CA LYS A 51 18.13 36.79 26.65
C LYS A 51 18.73 37.85 25.74
N CYS A 52 17.86 38.66 25.14
CA CYS A 52 18.26 39.82 24.36
C CYS A 52 18.68 41.00 25.23
N SER A 53 19.38 41.97 24.64
CA SER A 53 19.91 43.15 25.33
C SER A 53 18.86 43.87 26.19
N GLU A 54 17.66 44.12 25.64
CA GLU A 54 16.57 44.82 26.35
C GLU A 54 15.97 43.98 27.48
N CYS A 55 15.78 42.67 27.27
CA CYS A 55 15.25 41.78 28.30
C CYS A 55 16.26 41.58 29.45
N VAL A 56 17.57 41.51 29.15
CA VAL A 56 18.65 41.49 30.16
C VAL A 56 18.63 42.78 30.96
N ARG A 57 18.60 43.93 30.28
CA ARG A 57 18.59 45.26 30.89
C ARG A 57 17.42 45.44 31.87
N ARG A 58 16.24 44.95 31.49
CA ARG A 58 15.02 45.01 32.30
C ARG A 58 14.90 43.88 33.34
N GLY A 59 15.73 42.84 33.23
CA GLY A 59 15.66 41.66 34.09
C GLY A 59 14.43 40.78 33.87
N ARG A 60 13.88 40.73 32.65
CA ARG A 60 12.71 39.90 32.31
C ARG A 60 13.11 38.61 31.59
N SER A 61 12.16 37.70 31.38
CA SER A 61 12.30 36.60 30.43
C SER A 61 12.36 37.15 29.00
N CYS A 62 12.93 36.37 28.10
CA CYS A 62 13.04 36.72 26.69
C CYS A 62 12.53 35.53 25.88
N ASP A 63 11.53 35.80 25.04
CA ASP A 63 10.90 34.76 24.21
C ASP A 63 11.64 34.59 22.87
N ALA A 64 12.68 35.39 22.62
CA ALA A 64 13.53 35.18 21.45
C ALA A 64 14.38 33.93 21.68
N SER A 65 14.04 32.86 20.99
CA SER A 65 14.80 31.61 20.99
C SER A 65 15.78 31.60 19.81
N ALA A 66 17.07 31.60 20.11
CA ALA A 66 18.09 31.24 19.13
C ALA A 66 18.00 29.74 18.75
N ASN A 67 17.47 28.91 19.66
CA ASN A 67 17.32 27.47 19.47
C ASN A 67 16.24 27.07 18.46
N ALA A 68 15.27 27.94 18.18
CA ALA A 68 14.17 27.62 17.27
C ALA A 68 14.63 27.39 15.82
N ILE A 69 15.74 27.99 15.40
CA ILE A 69 16.24 27.84 14.03
C ILE A 69 16.83 26.44 13.82
N CYS A 70 17.70 25.98 14.73
CA CYS A 70 18.29 24.64 14.62
C CYS A 70 17.25 23.52 14.81
N GLU A 71 16.22 23.77 15.62
CA GLU A 71 15.09 22.84 15.79
C GLU A 71 14.23 22.80 14.52
N LEU A 72 13.99 23.95 13.89
CA LEU A 72 13.25 24.02 12.63
C LEU A 72 13.97 23.28 11.50
N ASP A 73 15.28 23.47 11.32
CA ASP A 73 16.04 22.76 10.28
C ASP A 73 15.97 21.24 10.46
N ARG A 74 15.99 20.75 11.71
CA ARG A 74 15.79 19.32 12.00
C ARG A 74 14.39 18.85 11.62
N LEU A 75 13.37 19.64 11.95
CA LEU A 75 11.97 19.32 11.63
C LEU A 75 11.74 19.31 10.11
N LEU A 76 12.35 20.23 9.37
CA LEU A 76 12.27 20.26 7.91
C LEU A 76 12.93 19.03 7.29
N ASN A 77 14.15 18.68 7.73
CA ASN A 77 14.83 17.48 7.24
C ASN A 77 14.06 16.19 7.56
N GLU A 78 13.42 16.13 8.73
CA GLU A 78 12.56 14.99 9.10
C GLU A 78 11.30 14.94 8.22
N SER A 79 10.66 16.08 7.96
CA SER A 79 9.53 16.19 7.06
C SER A 79 9.88 15.67 5.67
N ASP A 80 10.97 16.18 5.09
CA ASP A 80 11.45 15.73 3.78
C ASP A 80 11.78 14.23 3.76
N ARG A 81 12.25 13.66 4.87
CA ARG A 81 12.49 12.20 4.96
C ARG A 81 11.17 11.44 4.91
N LEU A 82 10.18 11.86 5.71
CA LEU A 82 8.87 11.23 5.78
C LEU A 82 8.11 11.33 4.45
N GLU A 83 8.20 12.46 3.75
CA GLU A 83 7.57 12.62 2.42
C GLU A 83 8.13 11.61 1.41
N ARG A 84 9.44 11.36 1.40
CA ARG A 84 10.05 10.34 0.53
C ARG A 84 9.62 8.91 0.89
N GLU A 85 9.49 8.63 2.19
CA GLU A 85 9.00 7.34 2.68
C GLU A 85 7.54 7.13 2.25
N GLU A 86 6.68 8.15 2.40
CA GLU A 86 5.29 8.13 1.96
C GLU A 86 5.16 7.88 0.45
N GLU A 87 5.89 8.61 -0.38
CA GLU A 87 5.89 8.40 -1.84
C GLU A 87 6.27 6.96 -2.24
N SER A 88 7.24 6.37 -1.52
CA SER A 88 7.67 4.99 -1.78
C SER A 88 6.61 3.95 -1.42
N GLU A 89 5.93 4.15 -0.28
CA GLU A 89 4.84 3.27 0.15
C GLU A 89 3.60 3.42 -0.73
N GLU A 90 3.29 4.63 -1.20
CA GLU A 90 2.23 4.85 -2.18
C GLU A 90 2.48 4.07 -3.47
N LEU A 91 3.72 4.07 -3.97
CA LEU A 91 4.08 3.31 -5.18
C LEU A 91 3.86 1.80 -4.97
N ILE A 92 4.30 1.26 -3.83
CA ILE A 92 4.11 -0.14 -3.47
C ILE A 92 2.61 -0.45 -3.36
N LEU A 93 1.83 0.43 -2.73
CA LEU A 93 0.39 0.25 -2.59
C LEU A 93 -0.32 0.24 -3.96
N ARG A 94 0.05 1.14 -4.87
CA ARG A 94 -0.47 1.15 -6.25
C ARG A 94 -0.19 -0.17 -6.97
N GLN A 95 1.05 -0.68 -6.88
CA GLN A 95 1.42 -1.98 -7.47
C GLN A 95 0.62 -3.14 -6.88
N ARG A 96 0.44 -3.16 -5.55
CA ARG A 96 -0.36 -4.19 -4.87
C ARG A 96 -1.83 -4.11 -5.27
N ALA A 97 -2.40 -2.91 -5.41
CA ALA A 97 -3.77 -2.71 -5.84
C ALA A 97 -3.99 -3.19 -7.29
N GLU A 98 -3.03 -2.97 -8.18
CA GLU A 98 -3.07 -3.50 -9.55
C GLU A 98 -2.95 -5.02 -9.60
N ALA A 99 -2.09 -5.62 -8.77
CA ALA A 99 -1.98 -7.07 -8.65
C ALA A 99 -3.28 -7.69 -8.13
N LEU A 100 -3.91 -7.08 -7.11
CA LEU A 100 -5.20 -7.50 -6.59
C LEU A 100 -6.28 -7.45 -7.68
N ARG A 101 -6.31 -6.38 -8.49
CA ARG A 101 -7.27 -6.24 -9.59
C ARG A 101 -7.10 -7.33 -10.64
N ARG A 102 -5.86 -7.71 -10.96
CA ARG A 102 -5.57 -8.80 -11.90
C ARG A 102 -6.03 -10.15 -11.35
N ALA A 103 -5.68 -10.47 -10.10
CA ALA A 103 -6.13 -11.69 -9.45
C ALA A 103 -7.66 -11.79 -9.36
N GLN A 104 -8.35 -10.67 -9.11
CA GLN A 104 -9.81 -10.62 -9.12
C GLN A 104 -10.39 -10.93 -10.50
N ALA A 105 -9.81 -10.37 -11.57
CA ALA A 105 -10.24 -10.65 -12.94
C ALA A 105 -10.06 -12.13 -13.31
N GLU A 106 -8.94 -12.75 -12.95
CA GLU A 106 -8.68 -14.18 -13.16
C GLU A 106 -9.70 -15.06 -12.42
N MET A 107 -10.07 -14.67 -11.19
CA MET A 107 -11.12 -15.34 -10.42
C MET A 107 -12.47 -15.22 -11.13
N ASP A 108 -12.83 -14.03 -11.59
CA ASP A 108 -14.11 -13.78 -12.28
C ASP A 108 -14.20 -14.56 -13.60
N GLU A 109 -13.11 -14.66 -14.36
CA GLU A 109 -13.02 -15.51 -15.56
C GLU A 109 -13.23 -16.98 -15.23
N SER A 110 -12.60 -17.46 -14.16
CA SER A 110 -12.73 -18.84 -13.68
C SER A 110 -14.18 -19.15 -13.26
N LEU A 111 -14.84 -18.21 -12.57
CA LEU A 111 -16.26 -18.32 -12.20
C LEU A 111 -17.16 -18.33 -13.45
N ALA A 112 -16.91 -17.45 -14.42
CA ALA A 112 -17.66 -17.43 -15.68
C ALA A 112 -17.50 -18.75 -16.46
N LYS A 113 -16.30 -19.33 -16.50
CA LYS A 113 -16.03 -20.64 -17.09
C LYS A 113 -16.82 -21.75 -16.37
N LEU A 114 -16.80 -21.75 -15.04
CA LEU A 114 -17.56 -22.71 -14.24
C LEU A 114 -19.06 -22.64 -14.53
N ASP A 115 -19.62 -21.44 -14.66
CA ASP A 115 -21.04 -21.26 -14.95
C ASP A 115 -21.42 -21.72 -16.37
N ARG A 116 -20.54 -21.54 -17.36
CA ARG A 116 -20.72 -22.12 -18.70
C ARG A 116 -20.76 -23.65 -18.64
N ILE A 117 -19.82 -24.27 -17.91
CA ILE A 117 -19.78 -25.72 -17.72
C ILE A 117 -21.06 -26.21 -17.04
N ARG A 118 -21.51 -25.53 -15.97
CA ARG A 118 -22.76 -25.86 -15.27
C ARG A 118 -23.99 -25.77 -16.19
N LYS A 119 -24.05 -24.75 -17.05
CA LYS A 119 -25.11 -24.61 -18.06
C LYS A 119 -25.07 -25.75 -19.06
N ALA A 120 -23.89 -26.04 -19.64
CA ALA A 120 -23.70 -27.15 -20.58
C ALA A 120 -24.11 -28.50 -19.96
N LYS A 121 -23.66 -28.77 -18.72
CA LYS A 121 -24.04 -29.96 -17.95
C LYS A 121 -25.56 -30.08 -17.86
N ARG A 122 -26.26 -29.02 -17.43
CA ARG A 122 -27.74 -29.04 -17.34
C ARG A 122 -28.41 -29.34 -18.68
N MET A 123 -27.90 -28.81 -19.78
CA MET A 123 -28.44 -29.07 -21.13
C MET A 123 -28.24 -30.53 -21.55
N VAL A 124 -27.07 -31.12 -21.30
CA VAL A 124 -26.80 -32.54 -21.59
C VAL A 124 -27.73 -33.44 -20.77
N PHE A 125 -27.86 -33.19 -19.47
CA PHE A 125 -28.78 -33.94 -18.61
C PHE A 125 -30.25 -33.81 -19.05
N LYS A 126 -30.67 -32.62 -19.50
CA LYS A 126 -32.02 -32.42 -20.04
C LYS A 126 -32.23 -33.20 -21.33
N LYS A 127 -31.30 -33.11 -22.29
CA LYS A 127 -31.35 -33.87 -23.56
C LYS A 127 -31.38 -35.37 -23.31
N GLY A 128 -30.55 -35.89 -22.41
CA GLY A 128 -30.53 -37.31 -22.06
C GLY A 128 -31.83 -37.83 -21.45
N ARG A 129 -32.64 -36.96 -20.80
CA ARG A 129 -33.99 -37.30 -20.32
C ARG A 129 -35.07 -37.24 -21.40
N GLU A 130 -34.83 -36.52 -22.49
CA GLU A 130 -35.77 -36.36 -23.60
C GLU A 130 -35.60 -37.44 -24.67
N ILE A 131 -34.54 -38.27 -24.61
CA ILE A 131 -34.38 -39.46 -25.45
C ILE A 131 -35.36 -40.53 -24.93
N PRO A 132 -36.41 -40.91 -25.70
CA PRO A 132 -37.30 -41.99 -25.32
C PRO A 132 -36.54 -43.32 -25.29
N ASP A 133 -36.96 -44.24 -24.42
CA ASP A 133 -36.45 -45.61 -24.28
C ASP A 133 -36.82 -46.51 -25.48
N GLY A 134 -36.55 -46.04 -26.69
CA GLY A 134 -36.72 -46.75 -27.94
C GLY A 134 -35.35 -46.85 -28.61
N GLY A 135 -34.73 -48.03 -28.49
CA GLY A 135 -33.50 -48.35 -29.22
C GLY A 135 -33.68 -48.18 -30.72
N PRO A 136 -32.58 -48.04 -31.49
CA PRO A 136 -32.65 -47.80 -32.93
C PRO A 136 -33.26 -49.01 -33.63
N GLU A 137 -34.54 -48.92 -33.95
CA GLU A 137 -35.16 -49.79 -34.93
C GLU A 137 -34.85 -49.26 -36.33
N ASP A 138 -34.09 -50.09 -37.07
CA ASP A 138 -33.68 -49.87 -38.46
C ASP A 138 -34.89 -49.47 -39.33
N SER A 139 -35.06 -48.18 -39.61
CA SER A 139 -35.91 -47.72 -40.70
C SER A 139 -35.23 -46.58 -41.47
N VAL A 140 -34.54 -47.04 -42.51
CA VAL A 140 -34.32 -46.46 -43.83
C VAL A 140 -34.79 -45.01 -44.09
N VAL A 141 -33.87 -44.24 -44.71
CA VAL A 141 -34.02 -43.01 -45.52
C VAL A 141 -34.49 -41.71 -44.81
N SER A 142 -34.05 -40.49 -45.15
CA SER A 142 -33.14 -39.93 -46.16
C SER A 142 -33.25 -38.39 -46.02
N SER A 143 -32.23 -37.66 -46.46
CA SER A 143 -32.33 -36.27 -46.94
C SER A 143 -32.42 -35.09 -45.94
N SER A 144 -32.32 -35.27 -44.62
CA SER A 144 -32.29 -34.14 -43.68
C SER A 144 -30.91 -33.78 -43.13
N GLU A 145 -29.94 -34.70 -43.16
CA GLU A 145 -28.60 -34.49 -42.60
C GLU A 145 -27.79 -33.42 -43.36
N SER A 146 -28.03 -33.29 -44.66
CA SER A 146 -27.28 -32.33 -45.50
C SER A 146 -27.66 -30.87 -45.27
N ALA A 147 -28.84 -30.59 -44.71
CA ALA A 147 -29.28 -29.23 -44.38
C ALA A 147 -28.74 -28.79 -43.01
N VAL A 148 -28.81 -29.68 -42.02
CA VAL A 148 -28.32 -29.41 -40.65
C VAL A 148 -26.80 -29.33 -40.62
N ALA A 149 -26.10 -30.15 -41.41
CA ALA A 149 -24.64 -30.07 -41.54
C ALA A 149 -24.17 -28.74 -42.16
N LYS A 150 -24.95 -28.17 -43.10
CA LYS A 150 -24.62 -26.88 -43.74
C LYS A 150 -24.88 -25.68 -42.81
N GLU A 151 -25.92 -25.76 -41.98
CA GLU A 151 -26.22 -24.71 -41.00
C GLU A 151 -25.24 -24.72 -39.82
N ALA A 152 -24.80 -25.91 -39.39
CA ALA A 152 -23.72 -26.06 -38.40
C ALA A 152 -22.37 -25.53 -38.92
N GLN A 153 -22.07 -25.72 -40.21
CA GLN A 153 -20.88 -25.13 -40.86
C GLN A 153 -20.95 -23.61 -40.97
N ALA A 154 -22.13 -23.03 -41.22
CA ALA A 154 -22.31 -21.58 -41.28
C ALA A 154 -22.21 -20.89 -39.91
N GLY A 155 -22.49 -21.63 -38.81
CA GLY A 155 -22.39 -21.14 -37.43
C GLY A 155 -20.98 -21.19 -36.82
N GLY A 156 -19.94 -21.51 -37.60
CA GLY A 156 -18.56 -21.58 -37.11
C GLY A 156 -18.27 -22.81 -36.24
N ALA A 157 -19.10 -23.84 -36.27
CA ALA A 157 -18.83 -25.11 -35.60
C ALA A 157 -17.90 -25.97 -36.47
N PHE A 158 -16.63 -25.55 -36.60
CA PHE A 158 -15.56 -26.41 -37.09
C PHE A 158 -14.41 -26.42 -36.08
N GLY A 159 -14.11 -27.61 -35.55
CA GLY A 159 -12.75 -28.03 -35.21
C GLY A 159 -12.07 -27.40 -33.99
N VAL A 160 -12.52 -27.66 -32.76
CA VAL A 160 -11.69 -27.46 -31.54
C VAL A 160 -11.84 -28.61 -30.54
N VAL A 161 -12.04 -29.85 -30.99
CA VAL A 161 -11.69 -31.02 -30.18
C VAL A 161 -11.06 -32.03 -31.13
N ASP A 162 -9.73 -32.05 -31.11
CA ASP A 162 -8.95 -33.15 -31.64
C ASP A 162 -9.07 -34.32 -30.65
N TRP A 163 -9.86 -35.33 -31.04
CA TRP A 163 -10.08 -36.53 -30.22
C TRP A 163 -8.90 -37.49 -30.27
N GLU A 164 -8.00 -37.34 -31.24
CA GLU A 164 -6.79 -38.16 -31.36
C GLU A 164 -5.76 -37.72 -30.30
N ALA A 165 -5.65 -36.41 -30.05
CA ALA A 165 -4.83 -35.85 -28.97
C ALA A 165 -5.26 -36.22 -27.53
N VAL A 166 -6.49 -36.70 -27.33
CA VAL A 166 -6.99 -37.14 -26.00
C VAL A 166 -6.50 -38.54 -25.64
N PHE A 167 -6.14 -39.37 -26.62
CA PHE A 167 -5.74 -40.76 -26.41
C PHE A 167 -4.25 -41.04 -26.66
N GLU A 168 -3.50 -40.09 -27.21
CA GLU A 168 -2.06 -40.24 -27.50
C GLU A 168 -1.12 -39.49 -26.54
N ASP A 169 -1.57 -39.10 -25.35
CA ASP A 169 -0.66 -38.54 -24.35
C ASP A 169 0.17 -39.68 -23.69
N PRO A 170 1.50 -39.77 -23.93
CA PRO A 170 2.33 -40.83 -23.37
C PRO A 170 2.46 -40.77 -21.85
N GLU A 171 2.09 -39.65 -21.21
CA GLU A 171 2.16 -39.48 -19.76
C GLU A 171 0.97 -40.08 -18.99
N LEU A 172 -0.10 -40.51 -19.69
CA LEU A 172 -1.25 -41.19 -19.06
C LEU A 172 -1.09 -42.72 -18.98
N ALA A 173 0.00 -43.29 -19.52
CA ALA A 173 0.27 -44.73 -19.44
C ALA A 173 0.55 -45.22 -18.00
N ASP A 174 0.86 -44.31 -17.07
CA ASP A 174 1.13 -44.62 -15.66
C ASP A 174 -0.04 -44.27 -14.72
N PHE A 175 -1.21 -43.90 -15.25
CA PHE A 175 -2.37 -43.63 -14.40
C PHE A 175 -3.05 -44.94 -13.98
N ASP A 176 -2.55 -45.54 -12.90
CA ASP A 176 -3.14 -46.70 -12.23
C ASP A 176 -4.54 -46.33 -11.72
N PHE A 177 -5.58 -46.81 -12.43
CA PHE A 177 -6.96 -46.75 -11.98
C PHE A 177 -7.09 -47.73 -10.81
N GLY A 178 -6.67 -47.26 -9.64
CA GLY A 178 -6.37 -48.05 -8.45
C GLY A 178 -7.27 -49.26 -8.25
N THR A 179 -6.60 -50.40 -8.07
CA THR A 179 -7.19 -51.69 -7.68
C THR A 179 -8.27 -51.49 -6.61
N PRO A 180 -9.51 -51.99 -6.80
CA PRO A 180 -10.57 -51.82 -5.81
C PRO A 180 -10.18 -52.51 -4.50
N LEU A 181 -10.05 -51.74 -3.42
CA LEU A 181 -9.91 -52.31 -2.08
C LEU A 181 -11.18 -53.10 -1.76
N ALA A 182 -11.01 -54.40 -1.49
CA ALA A 182 -12.07 -55.28 -1.05
C ALA A 182 -12.70 -54.74 0.25
N VAL A 183 -14.02 -54.56 0.23
CA VAL A 183 -14.81 -54.18 1.41
C VAL A 183 -14.96 -55.43 2.29
N PRO A 184 -14.61 -55.40 3.59
CA PRO A 184 -14.86 -56.54 4.47
C PRO A 184 -16.36 -56.74 4.67
N GLU A 185 -16.81 -57.99 4.48
CA GLU A 185 -18.19 -58.43 4.71
C GLU A 185 -18.65 -58.12 6.13
N SER A 186 -19.76 -57.40 6.24
CA SER A 186 -20.50 -57.25 7.49
C SER A 186 -21.14 -58.58 7.87
N VAL A 187 -20.67 -59.20 8.96
CA VAL A 187 -21.34 -60.36 9.56
C VAL A 187 -22.61 -59.86 10.25
N GLY A 188 -23.76 -60.34 9.78
CA GLY A 188 -25.06 -60.07 10.38
C GLY A 188 -25.38 -61.01 11.55
N GLY A 189 -26.05 -60.44 12.56
CA GLY A 189 -27.20 -61.03 13.24
C GLY A 189 -26.98 -62.20 14.22
N SER A 190 -27.03 -61.91 15.52
CA SER A 190 -28.17 -62.18 16.43
C SER A 190 -27.80 -61.86 17.87
#